data_AF-A0AAJ6D341-F1
#
_entry.id   AF-A0AAJ6D341-F1
#
_cell.length_a   1.000
_cell.length_b   1.000
_cell.length_c   1.000
_cell.angle_alpha   90.00
_cell.angle_beta   90.00
_cell.angle_gamma   90.00
#
_symmetry.space_group_name_H-M   'P 1'
#
loop_
_entity.id
_entity.type
_entity.pdbx_description
1 polymer ?
#
loop_
_entity_poly.entity_id
_entity_poly.type
_entity_poly.pdbx_seq_one_letter_code
_entity_poly.pdbx_strand_id
1 'polypeptide(L)'
;MTLLTNGRIFLGTGENDFAKDLRFADGKVVETGDNLKPAEGEEVIDAKGRLVLPGLIDAHTHPKYIADALHGVACTPPDVNSIAEMQAALRHSPAFGAGKDVWIEGWGFDETKLKEHRSPTRADLDQVSTDQPIFIYRSDCHSSVGNSRALELAGINRTTPDPVGGKIERDDAGEPTGFMREVAATQLLIRAKSAQSYQADVDNLVQSSHHYLANGIVAIGEMMGRKKPYDSWQLYTDAVTRGFLPRTTIYYVFDELKDGAALSFKATDQLRVAGIKVFMDGSVSGETADNTRPYPDGKRGVLLTDQDKLLAAVEMAKAAKVQLAVHAMGDAAIQLVLDTTANLTPWLSETPSVRIEHASLLTDAMFDQINRAKMNYGLVTQPIFFFAEVASYQAFLTSSQYQEIYRVKSMERSKALVALSSDAPCTPWAEPDSVFYSLYAAVTRRAANGEVVGPEEAITVGTGLLAYTKDAALMGGFEKNGTLVAGKNADFVIVDQDLFTIDPTEIKDTRVAETWVAGQRVYQRAVGEGN
;
A
#
# COMPACT_ATOMS: atom_id res chain seq x y z
N MET A 1 -0.36 33.24 -11.69
CA MET A 1 -1.15 33.20 -10.45
C MET A 1 -2.55 32.78 -10.84
N THR A 2 -3.14 31.87 -10.08
CA THR A 2 -4.43 31.26 -10.38
C THR A 2 -5.29 31.25 -9.12
N LEU A 3 -6.57 31.59 -9.26
CA LEU A 3 -7.58 31.56 -8.21
C LEU A 3 -8.63 30.50 -8.53
N LEU A 4 -8.69 29.47 -7.70
CA LEU A 4 -9.81 28.53 -7.66
C LEU A 4 -10.91 29.14 -6.78
N THR A 5 -12.10 29.34 -7.33
CA THR A 5 -13.25 29.94 -6.63
C THR A 5 -14.41 28.96 -6.48
N ASN A 6 -15.33 29.28 -5.57
CA ASN A 6 -16.63 28.57 -5.45
C ASN A 6 -16.45 27.06 -5.21
N GLY A 7 -15.50 26.68 -4.36
CA GLY A 7 -15.33 25.31 -3.87
C GLY A 7 -15.88 25.12 -2.46
N ARG A 8 -15.94 23.86 -2.02
CA ARG A 8 -15.91 23.49 -0.61
C ARG A 8 -14.51 22.94 -0.33
N ILE A 9 -13.57 23.80 0.04
CA ILE A 9 -12.14 23.45 0.10
C ILE A 9 -11.79 22.99 1.52
N PHE A 10 -11.56 21.69 1.70
CA PHE A 10 -11.05 21.13 2.94
C PHE A 10 -9.57 21.50 3.10
N LEU A 11 -9.21 22.20 4.17
CA LEU A 11 -7.85 22.73 4.32
C LEU A 11 -6.83 21.68 4.82
N GLY A 12 -7.30 20.59 5.43
CA GLY A 12 -6.44 19.54 6.02
C GLY A 12 -5.80 19.92 7.35
N THR A 13 -6.17 21.07 7.94
CA THR A 13 -5.67 21.57 9.23
C THR A 13 -6.48 21.08 10.44
N GLY A 14 -7.73 20.65 10.21
CA GLY A 14 -8.62 20.05 11.20
C GLY A 14 -9.82 19.37 10.53
N GLU A 15 -10.61 18.60 11.29
CA GLU A 15 -11.69 17.76 10.74
C GLU A 15 -12.81 18.53 10.04
N ASN A 16 -12.99 19.81 10.36
CA ASN A 16 -14.06 20.66 9.84
C ASN A 16 -13.56 22.03 9.36
N ASP A 17 -12.30 22.10 8.92
CA ASP A 17 -11.69 23.36 8.47
C ASP A 17 -11.83 23.53 6.95
N PHE A 18 -12.55 24.57 6.55
CA PHE A 18 -12.94 24.81 5.16
C PHE A 18 -12.75 26.26 4.72
N ALA A 19 -12.52 26.44 3.42
CA ALA A 19 -12.60 27.72 2.71
C ALA A 19 -13.41 27.57 1.40
N LYS A 20 -13.70 28.67 0.71
CA LYS A 20 -14.36 28.63 -0.62
C LYS A 20 -13.44 28.88 -1.80
N ASP A 21 -12.36 29.61 -1.55
CA ASP A 21 -11.43 30.06 -2.57
C ASP A 21 -9.99 29.71 -2.16
N LEU A 22 -9.19 29.33 -3.16
CA LEU A 22 -7.78 28.97 -3.03
C LEU A 22 -6.98 29.68 -4.11
N ARG A 23 -6.02 30.51 -3.70
CA ARG A 23 -5.08 31.17 -4.60
C ARG A 23 -3.74 30.46 -4.55
N PHE A 24 -3.15 30.22 -5.73
CA PHE A 24 -1.84 29.60 -5.86
C PHE A 24 -0.99 30.23 -6.96
N ALA A 25 0.32 30.19 -6.77
CA ALA A 25 1.32 30.70 -7.70
C ALA A 25 2.64 29.92 -7.52
N ASP A 26 3.37 29.71 -8.61
CA ASP A 26 4.69 29.06 -8.60
C ASP A 26 4.69 27.72 -7.84
N GLY A 27 3.62 26.96 -8.05
CA GLY A 27 3.40 25.64 -7.44
C GLY A 27 3.00 25.64 -5.97
N LYS A 28 2.73 26.79 -5.37
CA LYS A 28 2.43 26.91 -3.94
C LYS A 28 1.11 27.62 -3.67
N VAL A 29 0.47 27.24 -2.56
CA VAL A 29 -0.65 27.97 -1.98
C VAL A 29 -0.17 29.33 -1.50
N VAL A 30 -0.86 30.39 -1.91
CA VAL A 30 -0.61 31.77 -1.50
C VAL A 30 -1.53 32.15 -0.35
N GLU A 31 -2.84 31.92 -0.52
CA GLU A 31 -3.85 32.18 0.50
C GLU A 31 -5.15 31.39 0.23
N THR A 32 -5.95 31.23 1.26
CA THR A 32 -7.29 30.64 1.24
C THR A 32 -8.28 31.57 1.90
N GLY A 33 -9.52 31.61 1.42
CA GLY A 33 -10.57 32.46 2.01
C GLY A 33 -11.94 32.21 1.41
N ASP A 34 -12.92 33.01 1.81
CA ASP A 34 -14.33 32.80 1.39
C ASP A 34 -14.81 33.76 0.29
N ASN A 35 -14.04 34.81 0.00
CA ASN A 35 -14.44 35.89 -0.92
C ASN A 35 -13.21 36.53 -1.59
N LEU A 36 -12.22 35.73 -1.98
CA LEU A 36 -11.03 36.25 -2.64
C LEU A 36 -11.43 36.90 -3.98
N LYS A 37 -10.90 38.10 -4.24
CA LYS A 37 -11.17 38.84 -5.48
C LYS A 37 -10.08 38.53 -6.50
N PRO A 38 -10.42 38.20 -7.75
CA PRO A 38 -9.43 38.03 -8.81
C PRO A 38 -8.59 39.31 -8.96
N ALA A 39 -7.27 39.15 -9.01
CA ALA A 39 -6.37 40.23 -9.41
C ALA A 39 -6.39 40.39 -10.94
N GLU A 40 -5.95 41.56 -11.43
CA GLU A 40 -5.83 41.79 -12.88
C GLU A 40 -4.84 40.79 -13.50
N GLY A 41 -5.27 40.08 -14.54
CA GLY A 41 -4.46 39.04 -15.21
C GLY A 41 -4.36 37.70 -14.46
N GLU A 42 -5.07 37.53 -13.34
CA GLU A 42 -5.17 36.25 -12.62
C GLU A 42 -6.08 35.28 -13.38
N GLU A 43 -5.63 34.04 -13.58
CA GLU A 43 -6.48 32.98 -14.11
C GLU A 43 -7.51 32.57 -13.05
N VAL A 44 -8.79 32.47 -13.44
CA VAL A 44 -9.86 32.10 -12.52
C VAL A 44 -10.48 30.78 -12.94
N ILE A 45 -10.53 29.83 -12.01
CA ILE A 45 -11.12 28.51 -12.18
C ILE A 45 -12.31 28.37 -11.23
N ASP A 46 -13.46 27.95 -11.75
CA ASP A 46 -14.65 27.69 -10.93
C ASP A 46 -14.70 26.21 -10.53
N ALA A 47 -14.65 25.92 -9.23
CA ALA A 47 -14.79 24.57 -8.69
C ALA A 47 -16.25 24.07 -8.71
N LYS A 48 -17.22 24.92 -9.08
CA LYS A 48 -18.65 24.58 -9.27
C LYS A 48 -19.31 23.99 -8.02
N GLY A 49 -18.94 24.51 -6.86
CA GLY A 49 -19.40 24.05 -5.55
C GLY A 49 -18.83 22.70 -5.11
N ARG A 50 -17.91 22.09 -5.88
CA ARG A 50 -17.38 20.76 -5.58
C ARG A 50 -16.45 20.78 -4.37
N LEU A 51 -16.36 19.62 -3.72
CA LEU A 51 -15.40 19.37 -2.66
C LEU A 51 -13.98 19.32 -3.24
N VAL A 52 -13.08 20.09 -2.63
CA VAL A 52 -11.65 20.13 -2.94
C VAL A 52 -10.89 19.63 -1.72
N LEU A 53 -10.02 18.64 -1.90
CA LEU A 53 -9.22 18.04 -0.84
C LEU A 53 -7.73 18.33 -1.10
N PRO A 54 -6.87 18.39 -0.07
CA PRO A 54 -5.43 18.28 -0.29
C PRO A 54 -5.13 16.99 -1.06
N GLY A 55 -4.08 17.00 -1.89
CA GLY A 55 -3.71 15.83 -2.68
C GLY A 55 -3.50 14.61 -1.76
N LEU A 56 -4.09 13.48 -2.16
CA LEU A 56 -4.15 12.28 -1.31
C LEU A 56 -2.78 11.60 -1.29
N ILE A 57 -2.46 10.97 -0.17
CA ILE A 57 -1.17 10.33 0.08
C ILE A 57 -1.40 8.91 0.56
N ASP A 58 -0.84 7.95 -0.16
CA ASP A 58 -0.83 6.57 0.28
C ASP A 58 0.45 6.26 1.05
N ALA A 59 0.34 6.15 2.38
CA ALA A 59 1.50 6.03 3.27
C ALA A 59 2.23 4.68 3.19
N HIS A 60 1.62 3.66 2.55
CA HIS A 60 2.15 2.31 2.38
C HIS A 60 1.55 1.67 1.12
N THR A 61 2.38 1.45 0.11
CA THR A 61 1.98 0.80 -1.15
C THR A 61 3.19 0.16 -1.82
N HIS A 62 2.97 -0.55 -2.93
CA HIS A 62 4.01 -1.21 -3.71
C HIS A 62 3.94 -0.81 -5.19
N PRO A 63 4.44 0.39 -5.56
CA PRO A 63 4.19 0.96 -6.89
C PRO A 63 4.76 0.18 -8.05
N LYS A 64 5.89 -0.51 -7.86
CA LYS A 64 6.38 -1.44 -8.87
C LYS A 64 5.39 -2.59 -9.09
N TYR A 65 4.80 -3.13 -8.03
CA TYR A 65 3.87 -4.25 -8.14
C TYR A 65 2.53 -3.82 -8.72
N ILE A 66 2.07 -2.60 -8.42
CA ILE A 66 0.92 -2.00 -9.11
C ILE A 66 1.23 -1.82 -10.60
N ALA A 67 2.38 -1.24 -10.96
CA ALA A 67 2.77 -1.08 -12.36
C ALA A 67 2.77 -2.40 -13.12
N ASP A 68 3.31 -3.47 -12.51
CA ASP A 68 3.28 -4.82 -13.08
C ASP A 68 1.82 -5.35 -13.18
N ALA A 69 1.00 -5.16 -12.15
CA ALA A 69 -0.39 -5.63 -12.09
C ALA A 69 -1.33 -4.92 -13.08
N LEU A 70 -1.11 -3.64 -13.39
CA LEU A 70 -1.91 -2.87 -14.36
C LEU A 70 -1.86 -3.45 -15.78
N HIS A 71 -0.80 -4.21 -16.10
CA HIS A 71 -0.67 -4.94 -17.37
C HIS A 71 -0.95 -6.45 -17.23
N GLY A 72 -1.07 -6.92 -15.98
CA GLY A 72 -1.35 -8.30 -15.65
C GLY A 72 -2.82 -8.66 -15.80
N VAL A 73 -3.07 -9.93 -16.07
CA VAL A 73 -4.42 -10.49 -16.11
C VAL A 73 -5.00 -10.55 -14.70
N ALA A 74 -6.14 -9.89 -14.47
CA ALA A 74 -6.90 -10.03 -13.24
C ALA A 74 -7.38 -11.49 -13.11
N CYS A 75 -6.82 -12.23 -12.15
CA CYS A 75 -7.10 -13.64 -11.88
C CYS A 75 -8.02 -13.78 -10.67
N THR A 76 -9.01 -12.89 -10.54
CA THR A 76 -9.91 -12.75 -9.40
C THR A 76 -11.38 -12.65 -9.87
N PRO A 77 -12.37 -13.00 -9.04
CA PRO A 77 -13.78 -12.73 -9.34
C PRO A 77 -14.09 -11.24 -9.55
N PRO A 78 -15.12 -10.89 -10.35
CA PRO A 78 -16.01 -11.80 -11.07
C PRO A 78 -15.43 -12.38 -12.37
N ASP A 79 -14.27 -11.88 -12.82
CA ASP A 79 -13.71 -12.20 -14.13
C ASP A 79 -13.13 -13.62 -14.21
N VAL A 80 -12.56 -14.11 -13.10
CA VAL A 80 -11.97 -15.45 -13.00
C VAL A 80 -12.44 -16.15 -11.71
N ASN A 81 -13.15 -17.27 -11.87
CA ASN A 81 -13.74 -18.04 -10.75
C ASN A 81 -13.26 -19.50 -10.72
N SER A 82 -12.35 -19.90 -11.62
CA SER A 82 -11.77 -21.25 -11.66
C SER A 82 -10.38 -21.24 -12.29
N ILE A 83 -9.60 -22.29 -12.06
CA ILE A 83 -8.29 -22.47 -12.70
C ILE A 83 -8.44 -22.55 -14.23
N ALA A 84 -9.51 -23.17 -14.74
CA ALA A 84 -9.77 -23.22 -16.18
C ALA A 84 -10.05 -21.83 -16.78
N GLU A 85 -10.84 -20.99 -16.10
CA GLU A 85 -11.08 -19.60 -16.50
C GLU A 85 -9.81 -18.76 -16.41
N MET A 86 -8.98 -18.98 -15.37
CA MET A 86 -7.67 -18.35 -15.23
C MET A 86 -6.77 -18.66 -16.42
N GLN A 87 -6.67 -19.94 -16.81
CA GLN A 87 -5.91 -20.35 -17.99
C GLN A 87 -6.44 -19.69 -19.27
N ALA A 88 -7.77 -19.57 -19.42
CA ALA A 88 -8.37 -18.89 -20.56
C ALA A 88 -8.00 -17.39 -20.57
N ALA A 89 -8.13 -16.70 -19.44
CA ALA A 89 -7.79 -15.30 -19.32
C ALA A 89 -6.30 -15.04 -19.64
N LEU A 90 -5.39 -15.89 -19.14
CA LEU A 90 -3.96 -15.80 -19.44
C LEU A 90 -3.65 -15.95 -20.94
N ARG A 91 -4.38 -16.81 -21.67
CA ARG A 91 -4.24 -16.93 -23.15
C ARG A 91 -4.75 -15.71 -23.91
N HIS A 92 -5.61 -14.89 -23.31
CA HIS A 92 -6.08 -13.63 -23.90
C HIS A 92 -5.18 -12.44 -23.54
N SER A 93 -4.16 -12.64 -22.69
CA SER A 93 -3.18 -11.61 -22.40
C SER A 93 -2.47 -11.14 -23.68
N PRO A 94 -2.23 -9.84 -23.87
CA PRO A 94 -1.39 -9.34 -24.96
C PRO A 94 0.03 -9.92 -24.97
N ALA A 95 0.52 -10.44 -23.84
CA ALA A 95 1.82 -11.08 -23.73
C ALA A 95 1.83 -12.53 -24.27
N PHE A 96 0.66 -13.16 -24.41
CA PHE A 96 0.57 -14.53 -24.91
C PHE A 96 1.04 -14.59 -26.37
N GLY A 97 2.06 -15.41 -26.62
CA GLY A 97 2.71 -15.53 -27.94
C GLY A 97 3.66 -14.38 -28.31
N ALA A 98 3.88 -13.39 -27.44
CA ALA A 98 4.74 -12.22 -27.73
C ALA A 98 6.25 -12.55 -27.75
N GLY A 99 6.64 -13.73 -27.26
CA GLY A 99 8.02 -14.22 -27.31
C GLY A 99 8.37 -15.08 -26.10
N LYS A 100 9.31 -16.02 -26.28
CA LYS A 100 9.72 -16.98 -25.23
C LYS A 100 10.28 -16.35 -23.95
N ASP A 101 10.77 -15.11 -24.04
CA ASP A 101 11.34 -14.36 -22.93
C ASP A 101 10.39 -13.26 -22.44
N VAL A 102 9.14 -13.20 -22.94
CA VAL A 102 8.10 -12.27 -22.45
C VAL A 102 7.23 -13.01 -21.44
N TRP A 103 7.12 -12.45 -20.23
CA TRP A 103 6.30 -13.03 -19.16
C TRP A 103 4.82 -12.77 -19.39
N ILE A 104 4.01 -13.79 -19.12
CA ILE A 104 2.57 -13.63 -18.95
C ILE A 104 2.31 -13.43 -17.46
N GLU A 105 1.80 -12.26 -17.12
CA GLU A 105 1.60 -11.86 -15.72
C GLU A 105 0.12 -11.86 -15.36
N GLY A 106 -0.19 -12.22 -14.12
CA GLY A 106 -1.52 -12.10 -13.53
C GLY A 106 -1.45 -11.79 -12.04
N TRP A 107 -2.61 -11.51 -11.43
CA TRP A 107 -2.68 -11.14 -10.02
C TRP A 107 -4.04 -11.43 -9.41
N GLY A 108 -4.10 -11.47 -8.08
CA GLY A 108 -5.35 -11.44 -7.33
C GLY A 108 -6.03 -12.78 -7.09
N PHE A 109 -5.41 -13.92 -7.46
CA PHE A 109 -6.07 -15.21 -7.20
C PHE A 109 -6.18 -15.47 -5.69
N ASP A 110 -7.31 -16.03 -5.30
CA ASP A 110 -7.59 -16.54 -3.95
C ASP A 110 -8.16 -17.95 -4.13
N GLU A 111 -7.44 -18.96 -3.68
CA GLU A 111 -7.85 -20.36 -3.78
C GLU A 111 -9.22 -20.63 -3.17
N THR A 112 -9.65 -19.86 -2.16
CA THR A 112 -10.97 -20.01 -1.53
C THR A 112 -12.11 -19.56 -2.44
N LYS A 113 -11.79 -18.72 -3.44
CA LYS A 113 -12.74 -18.19 -4.43
C LYS A 113 -12.73 -18.97 -5.75
N LEU A 114 -11.69 -19.74 -6.00
CA LEU A 114 -11.63 -20.65 -7.14
C LEU A 114 -12.53 -21.88 -6.91
N LYS A 115 -13.22 -22.32 -7.96
CA LYS A 115 -14.07 -23.53 -7.96
C LYS A 115 -13.35 -24.77 -7.43
N GLU A 116 -12.04 -24.86 -7.65
CA GLU A 116 -11.22 -26.01 -7.25
C GLU A 116 -10.85 -26.02 -5.76
N HIS A 117 -11.02 -24.91 -5.03
CA HIS A 117 -10.63 -24.76 -3.63
C HIS A 117 -9.17 -25.17 -3.33
N ARG A 118 -8.28 -24.89 -4.28
CA ARG A 118 -6.82 -25.10 -4.18
C ARG A 118 -6.08 -24.04 -4.98
N SER A 119 -4.83 -23.79 -4.60
CA SER A 119 -3.94 -22.95 -5.39
C SER A 119 -3.65 -23.57 -6.77
N PRO A 120 -3.44 -22.76 -7.82
CA PRO A 120 -2.88 -23.25 -9.06
C PRO A 120 -1.48 -23.83 -8.84
N THR A 121 -1.09 -24.74 -9.72
CA THR A 121 0.23 -25.36 -9.74
C THR A 121 0.94 -25.02 -11.05
N ARG A 122 2.25 -25.27 -11.12
CA ARG A 122 3.05 -25.18 -12.33
C ARG A 122 2.45 -26.02 -13.46
N ALA A 123 1.87 -27.17 -13.14
CA ALA A 123 1.24 -28.05 -14.12
C ALA A 123 -0.08 -27.48 -14.66
N ASP A 124 -0.83 -26.73 -13.84
CA ASP A 124 -2.00 -25.99 -14.32
C ASP A 124 -1.58 -24.87 -15.27
N LEU A 125 -0.50 -24.15 -14.96
CA LEU A 125 0.00 -23.05 -15.78
C LEU A 125 0.75 -23.53 -17.04
N ASP A 126 1.40 -24.69 -17.00
CA ASP A 126 2.04 -25.31 -18.16
C ASP A 126 1.02 -25.67 -19.26
N GLN A 127 -0.27 -25.82 -18.92
CA GLN A 127 -1.34 -25.98 -19.91
C GLN A 127 -1.62 -24.70 -20.71
N VAL A 128 -1.21 -23.53 -20.20
CA VAL A 128 -1.24 -22.25 -20.95
C VAL A 128 -0.02 -22.18 -21.86
N SER A 129 1.18 -22.35 -21.29
CA SER A 129 2.44 -22.37 -22.03
C SER A 129 3.55 -23.07 -21.25
N THR A 130 4.34 -23.90 -21.93
CA THR A 130 5.60 -24.47 -21.41
C THR A 130 6.82 -23.64 -21.82
N ASP A 131 6.66 -22.76 -22.80
CA ASP A 131 7.78 -22.08 -23.47
C ASP A 131 7.90 -20.61 -23.04
N GLN A 132 6.80 -19.99 -22.60
CA GLN A 132 6.78 -18.65 -22.01
C GLN A 132 6.67 -18.74 -20.48
N PRO A 133 7.39 -17.92 -19.71
CA PRO A 133 7.24 -17.88 -18.27
C PRO A 133 5.91 -17.23 -17.87
N ILE A 134 5.26 -17.81 -16.86
CA ILE A 134 3.99 -17.32 -16.31
C ILE A 134 4.20 -17.07 -14.82
N PHE A 135 3.71 -15.92 -14.34
CA PHE A 135 3.76 -15.53 -12.94
C PHE A 135 2.42 -14.92 -12.52
N ILE A 136 1.86 -15.39 -11.40
CA ILE A 136 0.61 -14.87 -10.86
C ILE A 136 0.76 -14.58 -9.37
N TYR A 137 0.47 -13.34 -8.96
CA TYR A 137 0.35 -13.00 -7.54
C TYR A 137 -0.92 -13.59 -6.94
N ARG A 138 -0.83 -14.13 -5.72
CA ARG A 138 -1.99 -14.35 -4.85
C ARG A 138 -2.54 -12.99 -4.39
N SER A 139 -3.81 -12.91 -4.00
CA SER A 139 -4.46 -11.70 -3.50
C SER A 139 -3.75 -11.01 -2.33
N ASP A 140 -2.93 -11.74 -1.57
CA ASP A 140 -2.13 -11.20 -0.46
C ASP A 140 -0.83 -10.50 -0.89
N CYS A 141 -0.43 -10.55 -2.17
CA CYS A 141 0.91 -10.22 -2.71
C CYS A 141 2.13 -10.88 -2.04
N HIS A 142 1.94 -11.61 -0.96
CA HIS A 142 3.00 -12.32 -0.24
C HIS A 142 3.34 -13.60 -0.99
N SER A 143 2.33 -14.25 -1.55
CA SER A 143 2.45 -15.53 -2.22
C SER A 143 2.27 -15.39 -3.74
N SER A 144 2.79 -16.36 -4.48
CA SER A 144 2.70 -16.38 -5.94
C SER A 144 2.70 -17.79 -6.48
N VAL A 145 2.38 -17.95 -7.77
CA VAL A 145 2.56 -19.19 -8.50
C VAL A 145 3.27 -18.93 -9.83
N GLY A 146 4.23 -19.79 -10.16
CA GLY A 146 4.94 -19.80 -11.44
C GLY A 146 4.82 -21.13 -12.19
N ASN A 147 4.84 -21.08 -13.52
CA ASN A 147 4.92 -22.29 -14.36
C ASN A 147 6.32 -22.91 -14.38
N SER A 148 6.50 -24.03 -15.08
CA SER A 148 7.81 -24.71 -15.14
C SER A 148 8.90 -23.82 -15.75
N ARG A 149 8.56 -23.00 -16.76
CA ARG A 149 9.50 -22.05 -17.37
C ARG A 149 9.92 -20.93 -16.41
N ALA A 150 8.99 -20.41 -15.62
CA ALA A 150 9.30 -19.40 -14.59
C ALA A 150 10.24 -19.97 -13.50
N LEU A 151 10.01 -21.20 -13.06
CA LEU A 151 10.88 -21.89 -12.10
C LEU A 151 12.28 -22.11 -12.67
N GLU A 152 12.39 -22.54 -13.94
CA GLU A 152 13.66 -22.72 -14.64
C GLU A 152 14.46 -21.41 -14.71
N LEU A 153 13.82 -20.31 -15.13
CA LEU A 153 14.45 -18.99 -15.18
C LEU A 153 14.91 -18.49 -13.80
N ALA A 154 14.18 -18.86 -12.75
CA ALA A 154 14.55 -18.57 -11.37
C ALA A 154 15.59 -19.54 -10.78
N GLY A 155 15.99 -20.58 -11.51
CA GLY A 155 16.92 -21.61 -11.03
C GLY A 155 16.34 -22.47 -9.90
N ILE A 156 15.02 -22.56 -9.79
CA ILE A 156 14.32 -23.31 -8.74
C ILE A 156 14.14 -24.76 -9.19
N ASN A 157 14.59 -25.70 -8.36
CA ASN A 157 14.44 -27.13 -8.56
C ASN A 157 14.18 -27.85 -7.23
N ARG A 158 14.11 -29.19 -7.27
CA ARG A 158 13.90 -30.06 -6.09
C ARG A 158 14.90 -29.82 -4.95
N THR A 159 16.13 -29.43 -5.26
CA THR A 159 17.21 -29.22 -4.28
C THR A 159 17.31 -27.78 -3.78
N THR A 160 16.52 -26.85 -4.34
CA THR A 160 16.50 -25.46 -3.88
C THR A 160 15.95 -25.40 -2.46
N PRO A 161 16.71 -24.87 -1.47
CA PRO A 161 16.23 -24.75 -0.11
C PRO A 161 15.13 -23.69 -0.02
N ASP A 162 14.25 -23.83 0.97
CA ASP A 162 13.31 -22.77 1.33
C ASP A 162 14.07 -21.54 1.82
N PRO A 163 13.72 -20.32 1.35
CA PRO A 163 14.32 -19.11 1.89
C PRO A 163 13.83 -18.89 3.32
N VAL A 164 14.65 -18.23 4.15
CA VAL A 164 14.21 -17.85 5.50
C VAL A 164 12.96 -16.98 5.40
N GLY A 165 11.89 -17.41 6.07
CA GLY A 165 10.61 -16.69 6.06
C GLY A 165 9.76 -16.88 4.83
N GLY A 166 10.05 -17.89 4.00
CA GLY A 166 9.17 -18.31 2.92
C GLY A 166 9.28 -19.80 2.65
N LYS A 167 8.35 -20.34 1.87
CA LYS A 167 8.32 -21.77 1.55
C LYS A 167 8.07 -21.99 0.07
N ILE A 168 8.86 -22.85 -0.54
CA ILE A 168 8.61 -23.36 -1.88
C ILE A 168 7.72 -24.59 -1.71
N GLU A 169 6.44 -24.51 -2.06
CA GLU A 169 5.56 -25.67 -1.90
C GLU A 169 5.98 -26.80 -2.85
N ARG A 170 6.07 -28.01 -2.33
CA ARG A 170 6.54 -29.21 -3.04
C ARG A 170 5.46 -30.28 -3.04
N ASP A 171 5.41 -31.07 -4.11
CA ASP A 171 4.55 -32.25 -4.17
C ASP A 171 5.15 -33.43 -3.39
N ASP A 172 4.44 -34.56 -3.37
CA ASP A 172 4.87 -35.79 -2.68
C ASP A 172 6.18 -36.37 -3.24
N ALA A 173 6.57 -36.02 -4.48
CA ALA A 173 7.84 -36.40 -5.08
C ALA A 173 8.99 -35.42 -4.74
N GLY A 174 8.67 -34.34 -4.03
CA GLY A 174 9.59 -33.26 -3.67
C GLY A 174 9.79 -32.22 -4.79
N GLU A 175 9.09 -32.33 -5.90
CA GLU A 175 9.22 -31.36 -7.00
C GLU A 175 8.51 -30.05 -6.63
N PRO A 176 9.07 -28.87 -6.94
CA PRO A 176 8.38 -27.62 -6.70
C PRO A 176 7.04 -27.61 -7.45
N THR A 177 5.97 -27.29 -6.75
CA THR A 177 4.62 -27.15 -7.33
C THR A 177 4.45 -25.85 -8.09
N GLY A 178 5.40 -24.91 -7.99
CA GLY A 178 5.27 -23.56 -8.53
C GLY A 178 4.69 -22.55 -7.53
N PHE A 179 3.98 -23.00 -6.49
CA PHE A 179 3.45 -22.12 -5.46
C PHE A 179 4.53 -21.71 -4.45
N MET A 180 4.69 -20.40 -4.29
CA MET A 180 5.67 -19.76 -3.42
C MET A 180 4.91 -19.08 -2.29
N ARG A 181 5.14 -19.50 -1.04
CA ARG A 181 4.49 -18.94 0.15
C ARG A 181 5.39 -17.90 0.81
N GLU A 182 4.80 -16.75 1.12
CA GLU A 182 5.46 -15.56 1.69
C GLU A 182 6.47 -14.87 0.78
N VAL A 183 6.70 -13.59 1.10
CA VAL A 183 7.49 -12.64 0.33
C VAL A 183 8.85 -13.23 -0.06
N ALA A 184 9.55 -13.86 0.88
CA ALA A 184 10.91 -14.36 0.65
C ALA A 184 10.97 -15.41 -0.49
N ALA A 185 9.96 -16.27 -0.60
CA ALA A 185 9.86 -17.28 -1.66
C ALA A 185 9.41 -16.65 -2.98
N THR A 186 8.38 -15.80 -2.94
CA THR A 186 7.85 -15.07 -4.11
C THR A 186 8.92 -14.19 -4.79
N GLN A 187 9.85 -13.62 -4.02
CA GLN A 187 10.97 -12.84 -4.57
C GLN A 187 11.91 -13.63 -5.48
N LEU A 188 11.99 -14.95 -5.36
CA LEU A 188 12.82 -15.76 -6.26
C LEU A 188 12.31 -15.66 -7.71
N LEU A 189 10.98 -15.70 -7.90
CA LEU A 189 10.36 -15.53 -9.22
C LEU A 189 10.43 -14.07 -9.70
N ILE A 190 10.13 -13.11 -8.82
CA ILE A 190 10.14 -11.67 -9.17
C ILE A 190 11.53 -11.22 -9.64
N ARG A 191 12.60 -11.69 -8.99
CA ARG A 191 13.98 -11.36 -9.39
C ARG A 191 14.30 -11.92 -10.77
N ALA A 192 13.87 -13.15 -11.07
CA ALA A 192 14.06 -13.74 -12.40
C ALA A 192 13.31 -12.95 -13.48
N LYS A 193 12.10 -12.50 -13.19
CA LYS A 193 11.28 -11.63 -14.05
C LYS A 193 11.94 -10.27 -14.29
N SER A 194 12.22 -9.54 -13.21
CA SER A 194 12.73 -8.15 -13.26
C SER A 194 14.17 -8.08 -13.82
N ALA A 195 14.95 -9.17 -13.75
CA ALA A 195 16.28 -9.21 -14.35
C ALA A 195 16.27 -9.13 -15.88
N GLN A 196 15.12 -9.30 -16.53
CA GLN A 196 15.06 -9.33 -17.99
C GLN A 196 15.09 -7.95 -18.65
N SER A 197 14.54 -6.90 -18.01
CA SER A 197 14.58 -5.54 -18.59
C SER A 197 14.35 -4.43 -17.57
N TYR A 198 15.45 -3.80 -17.12
CA TYR A 198 15.40 -2.59 -16.30
C TYR A 198 14.62 -1.45 -16.98
N GLN A 199 14.79 -1.27 -18.29
CA GLN A 199 14.15 -0.18 -19.02
C GLN A 199 12.63 -0.35 -19.08
N ALA A 200 12.15 -1.59 -19.22
CA ALA A 200 10.72 -1.89 -19.18
C ALA A 200 10.14 -1.61 -17.78
N ASP A 201 10.87 -1.93 -16.70
CA ASP A 201 10.43 -1.59 -15.35
C ASP A 201 10.34 -0.06 -15.13
N VAL A 202 11.25 0.73 -15.71
CA VAL A 202 11.14 2.21 -15.71
C VAL A 202 9.92 2.66 -16.51
N ASP A 203 9.70 2.10 -17.71
CA ASP A 203 8.55 2.42 -18.57
C ASP A 203 7.22 2.15 -17.87
N ASN A 204 7.08 0.97 -17.26
CA ASN A 204 5.88 0.56 -16.55
C ASN A 204 5.60 1.48 -15.35
N LEU A 205 6.64 1.81 -14.58
CA LEU A 205 6.50 2.72 -13.44
C LEU A 205 6.06 4.13 -13.89
N VAL A 206 6.61 4.66 -15.00
CA VAL A 206 6.16 5.95 -15.54
C VAL A 206 4.69 5.90 -15.96
N GLN A 207 4.27 4.82 -16.64
CA GLN A 207 2.88 4.65 -17.08
C GLN A 207 1.90 4.53 -15.91
N SER A 208 2.30 3.91 -14.80
CA SER A 208 1.46 3.83 -13.60
C SER A 208 1.22 5.18 -12.93
N SER A 209 1.96 6.23 -13.28
CA SER A 209 1.70 7.60 -12.81
C SER A 209 0.27 8.05 -13.12
N HIS A 210 -0.29 7.67 -14.28
CA HIS A 210 -1.67 8.04 -14.63
C HIS A 210 -2.68 7.41 -13.67
N HIS A 211 -2.47 6.14 -13.29
CA HIS A 211 -3.33 5.40 -12.37
C HIS A 211 -3.43 6.10 -11.00
N TYR A 212 -2.29 6.43 -10.40
CA TYR A 212 -2.26 7.16 -9.13
C TYR A 212 -2.97 8.51 -9.20
N LEU A 213 -2.70 9.28 -10.26
CA LEU A 213 -3.31 10.59 -10.43
C LEU A 213 -4.82 10.49 -10.69
N ALA A 214 -5.28 9.44 -11.35
CA ALA A 214 -6.71 9.18 -11.53
C ALA A 214 -7.42 8.84 -10.20
N ASN A 215 -6.69 8.26 -9.24
CA ASN A 215 -7.13 8.04 -7.86
C ASN A 215 -6.85 9.24 -6.92
N GLY A 216 -6.30 10.34 -7.44
CA GLY A 216 -5.98 11.54 -6.64
C GLY A 216 -4.75 11.42 -5.75
N ILE A 217 -3.97 10.36 -5.92
CA ILE A 217 -2.77 10.06 -5.14
C ILE A 217 -1.59 10.84 -5.71
N VAL A 218 -1.09 11.82 -4.96
CA VAL A 218 0.03 12.70 -5.36
C VAL A 218 1.34 12.34 -4.65
N ALA A 219 1.30 11.47 -3.65
CA ALA A 219 2.47 10.96 -2.96
C ALA A 219 2.25 9.53 -2.41
N ILE A 220 3.33 8.77 -2.33
CA ILE A 220 3.33 7.33 -2.02
C ILE A 220 4.50 6.92 -1.11
N GLY A 221 4.26 5.89 -0.29
CA GLY A 221 5.28 5.17 0.47
C GLY A 221 5.59 3.81 -0.14
N GLU A 222 6.69 3.70 -0.87
CA GLU A 222 7.23 2.45 -1.40
C GLU A 222 7.87 1.64 -0.26
N MET A 223 7.18 0.59 0.17
CA MET A 223 7.59 -0.26 1.29
C MET A 223 8.43 -1.47 0.90
N MET A 224 8.72 -1.63 -0.39
CA MET A 224 9.48 -2.72 -0.98
C MET A 224 10.68 -2.19 -1.78
N GLY A 225 11.38 -1.19 -1.23
CA GLY A 225 12.67 -0.75 -1.76
C GLY A 225 13.71 -1.87 -1.72
N ARG A 226 14.39 -2.13 -2.83
CA ARG A 226 15.33 -3.24 -3.01
C ARG A 226 16.64 -2.78 -3.63
N LYS A 227 17.69 -3.59 -3.46
CA LYS A 227 19.00 -3.41 -4.10
C LYS A 227 19.22 -4.36 -5.27
N LYS A 228 18.40 -5.41 -5.37
CA LYS A 228 18.47 -6.42 -6.42
C LYS A 228 17.09 -6.61 -7.09
N PRO A 229 17.03 -6.83 -8.41
CA PRO A 229 18.18 -6.96 -9.33
C PRO A 229 18.91 -5.63 -9.63
N TYR A 230 18.30 -4.50 -9.29
CA TYR A 230 18.88 -3.16 -9.35
C TYR A 230 18.40 -2.31 -8.16
N ASP A 231 19.00 -1.15 -7.96
CA ASP A 231 18.66 -0.24 -6.85
C ASP A 231 17.34 0.49 -7.10
N SER A 232 16.36 0.35 -6.21
CA SER A 232 15.09 1.10 -6.28
C SER A 232 15.32 2.60 -6.36
N TRP A 233 16.36 3.14 -5.70
CA TRP A 233 16.69 4.56 -5.84
C TRP A 233 16.92 4.93 -7.31
N GLN A 234 17.63 4.10 -8.07
CA GLN A 234 17.90 4.35 -9.47
C GLN A 234 16.63 4.21 -10.31
N LEU A 235 15.84 3.15 -10.12
CA LEU A 235 14.54 2.95 -10.79
C LEU A 235 13.65 4.19 -10.67
N TYR A 236 13.44 4.67 -9.45
CA TYR A 236 12.57 5.82 -9.20
C TYR A 236 13.19 7.14 -9.68
N THR A 237 14.52 7.29 -9.64
CA THR A 237 15.20 8.47 -10.19
C THR A 237 14.97 8.56 -11.71
N ASP A 238 15.13 7.45 -12.41
CA ASP A 238 14.95 7.39 -13.87
C ASP A 238 13.47 7.56 -14.24
N ALA A 239 12.55 6.97 -13.48
CA ALA A 239 11.11 7.16 -13.67
C ALA A 239 10.68 8.61 -13.44
N VAL A 240 11.15 9.26 -12.36
CA VAL A 240 10.88 10.69 -12.09
C VAL A 240 11.41 11.56 -13.22
N THR A 241 12.63 11.29 -13.70
CA THR A 241 13.24 12.03 -14.84
C THR A 241 12.40 11.89 -16.11
N ARG A 242 11.65 10.79 -16.24
CA ARG A 242 10.79 10.49 -17.39
C ARG A 242 9.32 10.83 -17.18
N GLY A 243 8.96 11.47 -16.07
CA GLY A 243 7.62 12.01 -15.84
C GLY A 243 6.76 11.24 -14.85
N PHE A 244 7.33 10.38 -14.00
CA PHE A 244 6.59 9.86 -12.84
C PHE A 244 6.32 10.97 -11.82
N LEU A 245 5.04 11.32 -11.63
CA LEU A 245 4.61 12.51 -10.88
C LEU A 245 4.31 12.30 -9.39
N PRO A 246 3.92 11.13 -8.88
CA PRO A 246 3.75 10.93 -7.45
C PRO A 246 5.07 11.11 -6.69
N ARG A 247 5.05 11.89 -5.59
CA ARG A 247 6.22 12.02 -4.70
C ARG A 247 6.43 10.71 -3.95
N THR A 248 7.66 10.24 -3.86
CA THR A 248 7.94 8.89 -3.36
C THR A 248 8.87 8.91 -2.16
N THR A 249 8.47 8.19 -1.12
CA THR A 249 9.34 7.77 -0.02
C THR A 249 9.67 6.29 -0.19
N ILE A 250 10.96 5.93 -0.12
CA ILE A 250 11.42 4.53 -0.27
C ILE A 250 11.88 4.00 1.09
N TYR A 251 11.38 2.82 1.45
CA TYR A 251 11.82 2.02 2.59
C TYR A 251 12.51 0.75 2.09
N TYR A 252 13.78 0.57 2.43
CA TYR A 252 14.56 -0.58 1.94
C TYR A 252 14.37 -1.80 2.82
N VAL A 253 14.13 -2.95 2.19
CA VAL A 253 14.02 -4.24 2.90
C VAL A 253 15.31 -4.55 3.65
N PHE A 254 15.23 -4.69 4.97
CA PHE A 254 16.36 -4.89 5.88
C PHE A 254 17.26 -6.07 5.48
N ASP A 255 16.66 -7.17 5.05
CA ASP A 255 17.38 -8.38 4.64
C ASP A 255 18.29 -8.19 3.42
N GLU A 256 18.07 -7.16 2.60
CA GLU A 256 18.96 -6.82 1.49
C GLU A 256 20.08 -5.84 1.91
N LEU A 257 20.01 -5.29 3.13
CA LEU A 257 20.99 -4.35 3.66
C LEU A 257 22.03 -5.00 4.59
N LYS A 258 21.67 -6.12 5.23
CA LYS A 258 22.44 -6.76 6.31
C LYS A 258 23.85 -7.23 5.94
N ASP A 259 24.17 -7.41 4.65
CA ASP A 259 25.50 -7.82 4.19
C ASP A 259 26.49 -6.65 4.00
N GLY A 260 26.27 -5.53 4.70
CA GLY A 260 27.17 -4.37 4.69
C GLY A 260 26.82 -3.30 3.66
N ALA A 261 25.61 -3.32 3.08
CA ALA A 261 25.16 -2.24 2.22
C ALA A 261 24.85 -1.01 3.08
N ALA A 262 25.66 0.04 2.95
CA ALA A 262 25.40 1.30 3.63
C ALA A 262 24.10 1.92 3.10
N LEU A 263 23.13 2.16 4.00
CA LEU A 263 21.98 3.00 3.70
C LEU A 263 22.32 4.44 4.04
N SER A 264 22.26 5.32 3.04
CA SER A 264 22.39 6.76 3.25
C SER A 264 21.06 7.45 3.00
N PHE A 265 20.76 8.44 3.84
CA PHE A 265 19.67 9.36 3.58
C PHE A 265 19.95 10.11 2.27
N LYS A 266 19.00 10.03 1.33
CA LYS A 266 19.00 10.77 0.07
C LYS A 266 17.62 11.38 -0.10
N ALA A 267 17.55 12.65 -0.50
CA ALA A 267 16.28 13.31 -0.73
C ALA A 267 16.40 14.37 -1.81
N THR A 268 15.33 14.51 -2.58
CA THR A 268 14.99 15.61 -3.48
C THR A 268 13.57 16.08 -3.12
N ASP A 269 13.03 17.08 -3.81
CA ASP A 269 11.62 17.47 -3.62
C ASP A 269 10.63 16.36 -4.06
N GLN A 270 11.04 15.43 -4.93
CA GLN A 270 10.18 14.40 -5.52
C GLN A 270 10.41 12.99 -4.94
N LEU A 271 11.63 12.67 -4.52
CA LEU A 271 12.06 11.32 -4.15
C LEU A 271 12.94 11.35 -2.90
N ARG A 272 12.70 10.44 -1.95
CA ARG A 272 13.54 10.29 -0.75
C ARG A 272 13.68 8.85 -0.28
N VAL A 273 14.83 8.55 0.33
CA VAL A 273 15.02 7.36 1.17
C VAL A 273 14.56 7.71 2.57
N ALA A 274 13.44 7.12 2.99
CA ALA A 274 12.77 7.45 4.25
C ALA A 274 13.04 6.44 5.36
N GLY A 275 13.38 5.19 5.03
CA GLY A 275 13.53 4.17 6.06
C GLY A 275 14.01 2.81 5.62
N ILE A 276 13.90 1.89 6.57
CA ILE A 276 14.14 0.46 6.44
C ILE A 276 12.82 -0.25 6.71
N LYS A 277 12.46 -1.23 5.86
CA LYS A 277 11.32 -2.12 6.06
C LYS A 277 11.77 -3.44 6.70
N VAL A 278 11.13 -3.83 7.78
CA VAL A 278 11.31 -5.12 8.48
C VAL A 278 10.00 -5.89 8.47
N PHE A 279 10.07 -7.22 8.36
CA PHE A 279 8.92 -8.12 8.46
C PHE A 279 9.00 -8.93 9.75
N MET A 280 8.04 -8.75 10.67
CA MET A 280 7.98 -9.54 11.91
C MET A 280 7.27 -10.86 11.69
N ASP A 281 6.19 -10.85 10.93
CA ASP A 281 5.29 -11.98 10.69
C ASP A 281 4.69 -11.97 9.28
N GLY A 282 3.74 -12.87 9.01
CA GLY A 282 3.02 -12.96 7.74
C GLY A 282 1.67 -12.22 7.76
N SER A 283 0.64 -12.82 7.16
CA SER A 283 -0.70 -12.23 7.05
C SER A 283 -1.76 -12.98 7.84
N VAL A 284 -2.85 -12.30 8.21
CA VAL A 284 -4.00 -12.94 8.89
C VAL A 284 -4.72 -13.88 7.93
N SER A 285 -4.97 -13.47 6.68
CA SER A 285 -5.67 -14.27 5.67
C SER A 285 -4.84 -15.44 5.12
N GLY A 286 -3.54 -15.46 5.38
CA GLY A 286 -2.65 -16.59 5.11
C GLY A 286 -2.40 -17.52 6.31
N GLU A 287 -2.99 -17.25 7.48
CA GLU A 287 -2.72 -17.94 8.76
C GLU A 287 -1.24 -17.87 9.18
N THR A 288 -0.52 -16.81 8.79
CA THR A 288 0.92 -16.64 9.05
C THR A 288 1.27 -15.45 9.93
N ALA A 289 0.34 -14.54 10.25
CA ALA A 289 0.54 -13.52 11.27
C ALA A 289 0.76 -14.15 12.66
N ASP A 290 1.76 -13.68 13.43
CA ASP A 290 2.19 -14.29 14.69
C ASP A 290 1.34 -13.81 15.88
N ASN A 291 0.52 -14.71 16.40
CA ASN A 291 -0.45 -14.42 17.44
C ASN A 291 -0.08 -15.06 18.79
N THR A 292 -0.54 -14.43 19.88
CA THR A 292 -0.43 -14.99 21.23
C THR A 292 -1.33 -16.21 21.38
N ARG A 293 -2.54 -16.13 20.81
CA ARG A 293 -3.51 -17.23 20.72
C ARG A 293 -3.37 -17.95 19.38
N PRO A 294 -3.31 -19.29 19.36
CA PRO A 294 -3.29 -20.04 18.10
C PRO A 294 -4.54 -19.83 17.25
N TYR A 295 -4.38 -19.95 15.93
CA TYR A 295 -5.43 -20.15 14.94
C TYR A 295 -6.22 -21.44 15.22
N PRO A 296 -7.41 -21.63 14.61
CA PRO A 296 -8.24 -22.82 14.83
C PRO A 296 -7.54 -24.15 14.54
N ASP A 297 -6.56 -24.16 13.63
CA ASP A 297 -5.76 -25.33 13.28
C ASP A 297 -4.64 -25.64 14.31
N GLY A 298 -4.48 -24.79 15.34
CA GLY A 298 -3.50 -24.91 16.41
C GLY A 298 -2.16 -24.22 16.13
N LYS A 299 -1.93 -23.65 14.94
CA LYS A 299 -0.73 -22.88 14.63
C LYS A 299 -0.81 -21.48 15.22
N ARG A 300 0.33 -20.84 15.47
CA ARG A 300 0.38 -19.45 15.96
C ARG A 300 0.72 -18.42 14.89
N GLY A 301 1.10 -18.86 13.69
CA GLY A 301 1.72 -18.03 12.66
C GLY A 301 3.23 -18.22 12.63
N VAL A 302 3.95 -17.25 12.06
CA VAL A 302 5.41 -17.30 11.90
C VAL A 302 6.08 -16.04 12.46
N LEU A 303 7.15 -16.23 13.23
CA LEU A 303 8.04 -15.14 13.62
C LEU A 303 9.25 -15.13 12.67
N LEU A 304 9.28 -14.14 11.78
CA LEU A 304 10.32 -13.97 10.75
C LEU A 304 11.56 -13.28 11.32
N THR A 305 11.34 -12.28 12.16
CA THR A 305 12.37 -11.44 12.76
C THR A 305 12.31 -11.56 14.28
N ASP A 306 13.32 -12.19 14.87
CA ASP A 306 13.50 -12.25 16.31
C ASP A 306 13.97 -10.91 16.91
N GLN A 307 14.03 -10.83 18.24
CA GLN A 307 14.40 -9.62 18.96
C GLN A 307 15.80 -9.10 18.59
N ASP A 308 16.78 -10.00 18.42
CA ASP A 308 18.17 -9.62 18.12
C ASP A 308 18.27 -9.01 16.72
N LYS A 309 17.58 -9.60 15.73
CA LYS A 309 17.49 -9.03 14.38
C LYS A 309 16.74 -7.70 14.36
N LEU A 310 15.66 -7.57 15.13
CA LEU A 310 14.93 -6.31 15.25
C LEU A 310 15.82 -5.21 15.84
N LEU A 311 16.61 -5.51 16.88
CA LEU A 311 17.59 -4.58 17.44
C LEU A 311 18.67 -4.20 16.42
N ALA A 312 19.15 -5.15 15.61
CA ALA A 312 20.09 -4.83 14.54
C ALA A 312 19.50 -3.86 13.51
N ALA A 313 18.22 -4.02 13.15
CA ALA A 313 17.52 -3.10 12.26
C ALA A 313 17.32 -1.71 12.90
N VAL A 314 17.02 -1.65 14.20
CA VAL A 314 16.94 -0.40 14.98
C VAL A 314 18.28 0.35 14.94
N GLU A 315 19.40 -0.33 15.20
CA GLU A 315 20.71 0.31 15.20
C GLU A 315 21.12 0.78 13.79
N MET A 316 20.75 0.04 12.74
CA MET A 316 20.93 0.49 11.36
C MET A 316 20.10 1.74 11.05
N ALA A 317 18.82 1.77 11.44
CA ALA A 317 17.94 2.92 11.23
C ALA A 317 18.44 4.17 11.98
N LYS A 318 18.89 4.01 13.23
CA LYS A 318 19.52 5.06 14.03
C LYS A 318 20.78 5.61 13.37
N ALA A 319 21.69 4.73 12.94
CA ALA A 319 22.94 5.12 12.31
C ALA A 319 22.72 5.90 11.00
N ALA A 320 21.72 5.47 10.21
CA ALA A 320 21.35 6.13 8.96
C ALA A 320 20.45 7.37 9.16
N LYS A 321 19.92 7.60 10.36
CA LYS A 321 18.92 8.64 10.68
C LYS A 321 17.69 8.56 9.78
N VAL A 322 17.15 7.36 9.64
CA VAL A 322 15.94 7.07 8.86
C VAL A 322 14.92 6.32 9.70
N GLN A 323 13.68 6.23 9.26
CA GLN A 323 12.62 5.53 10.00
C GLN A 323 12.84 4.01 9.94
N LEU A 324 12.34 3.31 10.96
CA LEU A 324 12.16 1.86 10.93
C LEU A 324 10.68 1.55 10.72
N ALA A 325 10.30 1.06 9.54
CA ALA A 325 8.95 0.60 9.22
C ALA A 325 8.86 -0.91 9.45
N VAL A 326 7.97 -1.34 10.32
CA VAL A 326 7.88 -2.73 10.77
C VAL A 326 6.52 -3.30 10.42
N HIS A 327 6.48 -4.25 9.48
CA HIS A 327 5.30 -5.08 9.24
C HIS A 327 5.04 -5.93 10.48
N ALA A 328 3.88 -5.75 11.10
CA ALA A 328 3.40 -6.57 12.20
C ALA A 328 1.86 -6.60 12.20
N MET A 329 1.27 -7.76 11.93
CA MET A 329 -0.19 -7.94 11.94
C MET A 329 -0.68 -8.61 13.23
N GLY A 330 -0.02 -9.69 13.62
CA GLY A 330 -0.36 -10.49 14.79
C GLY A 330 -0.01 -9.81 16.11
N ASP A 331 -0.79 -10.09 17.15
CA ASP A 331 -0.63 -9.44 18.44
C ASP A 331 0.69 -9.79 19.14
N ALA A 332 1.22 -11.00 18.95
CA ALA A 332 2.54 -11.36 19.50
C ALA A 332 3.67 -10.60 18.79
N ALA A 333 3.58 -10.46 17.47
CA ALA A 333 4.55 -9.72 16.66
C ALA A 333 4.58 -8.23 17.07
N ILE A 334 3.39 -7.60 17.18
CA ILE A 334 3.25 -6.21 17.61
C ILE A 334 3.80 -6.00 19.03
N GLN A 335 3.49 -6.91 19.97
CA GLN A 335 4.00 -6.81 21.34
C GLN A 335 5.53 -6.83 21.37
N LEU A 336 6.16 -7.71 20.60
CA LEU A 336 7.62 -7.79 20.53
C LEU A 336 8.26 -6.50 20.02
N VAL A 337 7.64 -5.83 19.05
CA VAL A 337 8.10 -4.52 18.57
C VAL A 337 8.05 -3.48 19.68
N LEU A 338 6.93 -3.40 20.41
CA LEU A 338 6.75 -2.45 21.51
C LEU A 338 7.71 -2.73 22.67
N ASP A 339 7.87 -3.99 23.06
CA ASP A 339 8.77 -4.39 24.15
C ASP A 339 10.24 -4.07 23.83
N THR A 340 10.62 -4.23 22.57
CA THR A 340 11.98 -3.96 22.10
C THR A 340 12.28 -2.46 22.01
N THR A 341 11.29 -1.64 21.65
CA THR A 341 11.55 -0.24 21.24
C THR A 341 11.01 0.83 22.19
N ALA A 342 10.04 0.56 23.05
CA ALA A 342 9.33 1.57 23.83
C ALA A 342 10.21 2.44 24.73
N ASN A 343 11.29 1.88 25.28
CA ASN A 343 12.20 2.57 26.20
C ASN A 343 13.39 3.26 25.51
N LEU A 344 13.53 3.09 24.19
CA LEU A 344 14.59 3.74 23.43
C LEU A 344 14.28 5.23 23.25
N THR A 345 15.33 6.05 23.19
CA THR A 345 15.19 7.46 22.79
C THR A 345 14.90 7.55 21.30
N PRO A 346 13.86 8.27 20.86
CA PRO A 346 13.64 8.60 19.44
C PRO A 346 14.89 9.17 18.80
N TRP A 347 15.19 8.74 17.57
CA TRP A 347 16.30 9.30 16.79
C TRP A 347 15.84 10.28 15.71
N LEU A 348 14.53 10.42 15.51
CA LEU A 348 13.90 11.40 14.62
C LEU A 348 12.93 12.30 15.41
N SER A 349 12.93 13.60 15.09
CA SER A 349 12.03 14.61 15.68
C SER A 349 10.79 14.88 14.83
N GLU A 350 10.95 14.99 13.51
CA GLU A 350 9.88 15.43 12.59
C GLU A 350 8.93 14.31 12.17
N THR A 351 9.42 13.07 12.22
CA THR A 351 8.67 11.86 11.82
C THR A 351 8.85 10.79 12.89
N PRO A 352 7.94 9.79 12.98
CA PRO A 352 8.12 8.69 13.91
C PRO A 352 9.41 7.93 13.60
N SER A 353 10.20 7.65 14.63
CA SER A 353 11.41 6.82 14.50
C SER A 353 11.03 5.37 14.16
N VAL A 354 9.95 4.87 14.78
CA VAL A 354 9.41 3.54 14.52
C VAL A 354 7.98 3.68 13.99
N ARG A 355 7.71 3.06 12.85
CA ARG A 355 6.37 2.88 12.31
C ARG A 355 5.99 1.40 12.39
N ILE A 356 4.78 1.11 12.83
CA ILE A 356 4.18 -0.22 12.78
C ILE A 356 3.20 -0.21 11.62
N GLU A 357 3.53 -0.99 10.59
CA GLU A 357 2.72 -1.17 9.41
C GLU A 357 1.68 -2.28 9.66
N HIS A 358 0.49 -2.11 9.10
CA HIS A 358 -0.74 -2.84 9.37
C HIS A 358 -1.31 -2.58 10.76
N ALA A 359 -0.52 -2.88 11.80
CA ALA A 359 -0.90 -2.69 13.20
C ALA A 359 -2.29 -3.29 13.49
N SER A 360 -2.54 -4.51 12.98
CA SER A 360 -3.89 -5.06 12.85
C SER A 360 -4.55 -5.37 14.19
N LEU A 361 -3.84 -6.06 15.09
CA LEU A 361 -4.38 -6.55 16.36
C LEU A 361 -3.79 -5.83 17.58
N LEU A 362 -4.09 -4.54 17.72
CA LEU A 362 -3.69 -3.73 18.89
C LEU A 362 -4.66 -3.89 20.07
N THR A 363 -4.11 -4.27 21.22
CA THR A 363 -4.86 -4.34 22.48
C THR A 363 -4.83 -3.01 23.25
N ASP A 364 -5.74 -2.82 24.20
CA ASP A 364 -5.73 -1.64 25.09
C ASP A 364 -4.41 -1.51 25.86
N ALA A 365 -3.81 -2.63 26.27
CA ALA A 365 -2.51 -2.64 26.94
C ALA A 365 -1.38 -2.12 26.04
N MET A 366 -1.43 -2.43 24.74
CA MET A 366 -0.48 -1.94 23.74
C MET A 366 -0.65 -0.44 23.51
N PHE A 367 -1.89 0.07 23.43
CA PHE A 367 -2.14 1.51 23.36
C PHE A 367 -1.62 2.24 24.60
N ASP A 368 -1.84 1.68 25.79
CA ASP A 368 -1.27 2.19 27.04
C ASP A 368 0.27 2.21 27.03
N GLN A 369 0.91 1.18 26.48
CA GLN A 369 2.36 1.11 26.31
C GLN A 369 2.86 2.17 25.34
N ILE A 370 2.21 2.34 24.19
CA ILE A 370 2.50 3.42 23.22
C ILE A 370 2.39 4.80 23.90
N ASN A 371 1.34 5.03 24.69
CA ASN A 371 1.11 6.30 25.38
C ASN A 371 2.16 6.62 26.47
N ARG A 372 2.75 5.59 27.08
CA ARG A 372 3.80 5.72 28.11
C ARG A 372 5.23 5.61 27.56
N ALA A 373 5.39 5.20 26.31
CA ALA A 373 6.70 5.00 25.69
C ALA A 373 7.49 6.32 25.60
N LYS A 374 8.83 6.19 25.62
CA LYS A 374 9.73 7.28 25.23
C LYS A 374 9.80 7.40 23.70
N MET A 375 9.67 6.27 23.01
CA MET A 375 9.68 6.19 21.56
C MET A 375 8.50 6.93 20.94
N ASN A 376 8.70 7.56 19.77
CA ASN A 376 7.62 8.10 18.96
C ASN A 376 7.20 7.07 17.90
N TYR A 377 5.93 6.67 17.95
CA TYR A 377 5.37 5.66 17.05
C TYR A 377 4.51 6.29 15.95
N GLY A 378 4.58 5.68 14.77
CA GLY A 378 3.58 5.81 13.71
C GLY A 378 2.82 4.50 13.56
N LEU A 379 1.51 4.57 13.37
CA LEU A 379 0.66 3.41 13.07
C LEU A 379 0.08 3.63 11.67
N VAL A 380 0.35 2.70 10.75
CA VAL A 380 -0.02 2.83 9.34
C VAL A 380 -0.86 1.62 8.96
N THR A 381 -2.16 1.84 8.79
CA THR A 381 -3.14 0.75 8.79
C THR A 381 -4.01 0.76 7.53
N GLN A 382 -4.53 -0.41 7.13
CA GLN A 382 -5.24 -0.63 5.86
C GLN A 382 -6.66 -1.19 6.12
N PRO A 383 -7.66 -0.32 6.41
CA PRO A 383 -9.03 -0.76 6.65
C PRO A 383 -9.65 -1.55 5.47
N ILE A 384 -9.14 -1.38 4.26
CA ILE A 384 -9.60 -2.10 3.06
C ILE A 384 -9.39 -3.62 3.15
N PHE A 385 -8.38 -4.10 3.89
CA PHE A 385 -8.13 -5.53 4.03
C PHE A 385 -9.28 -6.23 4.75
N PHE A 386 -9.69 -5.70 5.90
CA PHE A 386 -10.85 -6.22 6.61
C PHE A 386 -12.13 -6.08 5.77
N PHE A 387 -12.28 -4.99 5.01
CA PHE A 387 -13.42 -4.84 4.10
C PHE A 387 -13.50 -5.95 3.06
N ALA A 388 -12.38 -6.25 2.39
CA ALA A 388 -12.32 -7.18 1.26
C ALA A 388 -12.17 -8.66 1.69
N GLU A 389 -11.54 -8.93 2.83
CA GLU A 389 -11.11 -10.27 3.26
C GLU A 389 -11.90 -10.80 4.46
N VAL A 390 -13.05 -10.20 4.77
CA VAL A 390 -13.88 -10.48 5.96
C VAL A 390 -14.06 -11.97 6.27
N ALA A 391 -14.28 -12.82 5.25
CA ALA A 391 -14.49 -14.26 5.43
C ALA A 391 -13.26 -14.98 5.99
N SER A 392 -12.06 -14.65 5.50
CA SER A 392 -10.80 -15.23 5.99
C SER A 392 -10.53 -14.79 7.41
N TYR A 393 -10.80 -13.52 7.73
CA TYR A 393 -10.61 -12.98 9.07
C TYR A 393 -11.58 -13.61 10.07
N GLN A 394 -12.83 -13.86 9.68
CA GLN A 394 -13.80 -14.61 10.50
C GLN A 394 -13.38 -16.06 10.73
N ALA A 395 -12.80 -16.70 9.72
CA ALA A 395 -12.35 -18.08 9.83
C ALA A 395 -11.16 -18.23 10.77
N PHE A 396 -10.24 -17.24 10.79
CA PHE A 396 -8.94 -17.38 11.45
C PHE A 396 -8.84 -16.67 12.80
N LEU A 397 -9.65 -15.64 13.05
CA LEU A 397 -9.59 -14.89 14.30
C LEU A 397 -10.63 -15.39 15.30
N THR A 398 -10.27 -15.32 16.58
CA THR A 398 -11.26 -15.47 17.66
C THR A 398 -12.30 -14.35 17.60
N SER A 399 -13.49 -14.57 18.16
CA SER A 399 -14.55 -13.55 18.16
C SER A 399 -14.12 -12.23 18.81
N SER A 400 -13.20 -12.23 19.80
CA SER A 400 -12.66 -10.97 20.35
C SER A 400 -11.73 -10.29 19.36
N GLN A 401 -10.72 -11.00 18.84
CA GLN A 401 -9.76 -10.46 17.88
C GLN A 401 -10.46 -9.89 16.65
N TYR A 402 -11.50 -10.57 16.18
CA TYR A 402 -12.28 -10.13 15.03
C TYR A 402 -12.99 -8.80 15.27
N GLN A 403 -13.51 -8.53 16.49
CA GLN A 403 -14.08 -7.22 16.83
C GLN A 403 -13.00 -6.16 17.08
N GLU A 404 -11.81 -6.58 17.51
CA GLU A 404 -10.69 -5.72 17.91
C GLU A 404 -9.66 -5.47 16.80
N ILE A 405 -10.01 -5.75 15.53
CA ILE A 405 -9.08 -5.58 14.42
C ILE A 405 -9.20 -4.23 13.73
N TYR A 406 -8.07 -3.65 13.32
CA TYR A 406 -7.97 -2.36 12.62
C TYR A 406 -8.69 -1.24 13.39
N ARG A 407 -8.37 -1.09 14.69
CA ARG A 407 -9.02 -0.17 15.65
C ARG A 407 -8.62 1.30 15.42
N VAL A 408 -8.95 1.86 14.26
CA VAL A 408 -8.44 3.17 13.81
C VAL A 408 -8.79 4.31 14.78
N LYS A 409 -9.98 4.29 15.40
CA LYS A 409 -10.36 5.30 16.38
C LYS A 409 -9.54 5.19 17.67
N SER A 410 -9.25 3.98 18.13
CA SER A 410 -8.36 3.79 19.28
C SER A 410 -6.91 4.17 18.94
N MET A 411 -6.46 3.94 17.71
CA MET A 411 -5.16 4.44 17.23
C MET A 411 -5.11 5.98 17.27
N GLU A 412 -6.14 6.67 16.78
CA GLU A 412 -6.24 8.14 16.77
C GLU A 412 -6.18 8.75 18.18
N ARG A 413 -6.78 8.08 19.16
CA ARG A 413 -6.74 8.51 20.58
C ARG A 413 -5.40 8.29 21.27
N SER A 414 -4.50 7.52 20.65
CA SER A 414 -3.18 7.28 21.20
C SER A 414 -2.22 8.45 20.91
N LYS A 415 -1.02 8.42 21.49
CA LYS A 415 0.05 9.38 21.17
C LYS A 415 0.73 9.09 19.83
N ALA A 416 0.43 7.98 19.17
CA ALA A 416 1.03 7.66 17.89
C ALA A 416 0.48 8.57 16.79
N LEU A 417 1.33 8.89 15.80
CA LEU A 417 0.84 9.42 14.53
C LEU A 417 0.10 8.30 13.79
N VAL A 418 -1.05 8.58 13.18
CA VAL A 418 -1.84 7.57 12.46
C VAL A 418 -1.98 7.98 11.02
N ALA A 419 -1.71 7.05 10.10
CA ALA A 419 -2.00 7.23 8.68
C ALA A 419 -2.76 6.02 8.15
N LEU A 420 -3.59 6.27 7.13
CA LEU A 420 -4.22 5.21 6.36
C LEU A 420 -3.41 4.96 5.08
N SER A 421 -3.60 3.78 4.52
CA SER A 421 -2.92 3.34 3.30
C SER A 421 -3.69 2.20 2.65
N SER A 422 -3.31 1.86 1.42
CA SER A 422 -3.91 0.74 0.69
C SER A 422 -3.15 -0.56 0.84
N ASP A 423 -1.82 -0.50 0.93
CA ASP A 423 -0.92 -1.62 0.66
C ASP A 423 -1.20 -2.30 -0.69
N ALA A 424 -1.63 -1.50 -1.68
CA ALA A 424 -1.98 -2.01 -2.99
C ALA A 424 -0.74 -2.60 -3.73
N PRO A 425 -0.94 -3.68 -4.51
CA PRO A 425 -2.23 -4.22 -4.95
C PRO A 425 -2.82 -5.33 -4.03
N CYS A 426 -2.44 -5.38 -2.76
CA CYS A 426 -2.59 -6.57 -1.90
C CYS A 426 -3.97 -6.69 -1.25
N THR A 427 -4.98 -6.92 -2.07
CA THR A 427 -6.35 -7.18 -1.63
C THR A 427 -7.11 -7.91 -2.74
N PRO A 428 -8.10 -8.76 -2.42
CA PRO A 428 -8.96 -9.37 -3.43
C PRO A 428 -10.01 -8.39 -4.00
N TRP A 429 -9.86 -7.08 -3.80
CA TRP A 429 -10.76 -6.05 -4.30
C TRP A 429 -10.27 -5.42 -5.60
N ALA A 430 -11.20 -5.12 -6.52
CA ALA A 430 -10.88 -4.66 -7.88
C ALA A 430 -10.22 -3.27 -7.94
N GLU A 431 -10.51 -2.40 -6.96
CA GLU A 431 -9.90 -1.07 -6.82
C GLU A 431 -9.01 -1.02 -5.56
N PRO A 432 -7.82 -1.67 -5.58
CA PRO A 432 -7.05 -1.95 -4.38
C PRO A 432 -6.46 -0.69 -3.72
N ASP A 433 -6.17 0.36 -4.49
CA ASP A 433 -5.58 1.63 -4.03
C ASP A 433 -6.59 2.78 -3.94
N SER A 434 -7.89 2.50 -4.07
CA SER A 434 -8.90 3.52 -3.91
C SER A 434 -9.02 3.97 -2.45
N VAL A 435 -8.58 5.20 -2.20
CA VAL A 435 -8.70 5.88 -0.91
C VAL A 435 -10.15 5.89 -0.41
N PHE A 436 -11.12 5.97 -1.32
CA PHE A 436 -12.54 6.03 -0.97
C PHE A 436 -13.10 4.70 -0.47
N TYR A 437 -12.64 3.56 -0.98
CA TYR A 437 -12.98 2.25 -0.39
C TYR A 437 -12.41 2.10 1.02
N SER A 438 -11.14 2.48 1.21
CA SER A 438 -10.51 2.48 2.53
C SER A 438 -11.20 3.43 3.50
N LEU A 439 -11.59 4.63 3.05
CA LEU A 439 -12.31 5.61 3.86
C LEU A 439 -13.70 5.10 4.23
N TYR A 440 -14.43 4.54 3.26
CA TYR A 440 -15.72 3.87 3.51
C TYR A 440 -15.57 2.77 4.58
N ALA A 441 -14.55 1.92 4.47
CA ALA A 441 -14.30 0.85 5.43
C ALA A 441 -14.00 1.40 6.84
N ALA A 442 -13.22 2.49 6.94
CA ALA A 442 -12.89 3.12 8.22
C ALA A 442 -14.08 3.83 8.87
N VAL A 443 -14.92 4.50 8.06
CA VAL A 443 -16.06 5.30 8.55
C VAL A 443 -17.26 4.41 8.88
N THR A 444 -17.56 3.43 8.05
CA THR A 444 -18.77 2.59 8.20
C THR A 444 -18.51 1.32 8.98
N ARG A 445 -17.24 0.87 9.05
CA ARG A 445 -16.85 -0.45 9.57
C ARG A 445 -17.60 -1.61 8.91
N ARG A 446 -18.12 -1.38 7.70
CA ARG A 446 -18.94 -2.33 6.95
C ARG A 446 -18.08 -3.05 5.93
N ALA A 447 -18.01 -4.38 6.01
CA ALA A 447 -17.30 -5.25 5.08
C ALA A 447 -18.05 -5.45 3.75
N ALA A 448 -17.40 -6.05 2.76
CA ALA A 448 -17.97 -6.32 1.44
C ALA A 448 -19.20 -7.24 1.47
N ASN A 449 -19.28 -8.15 2.46
CA ASN A 449 -20.45 -9.01 2.70
C ASN A 449 -21.63 -8.26 3.39
N GLY A 450 -21.47 -6.98 3.70
CA GLY A 450 -22.47 -6.14 4.37
C GLY A 450 -22.42 -6.17 5.90
N GLU A 451 -21.55 -6.98 6.51
CA GLU A 451 -21.40 -7.06 7.96
C GLU A 451 -20.73 -5.82 8.54
N VAL A 452 -21.12 -5.42 9.76
CA VAL A 452 -20.50 -4.30 10.50
C VAL A 452 -19.74 -4.85 11.70
N VAL A 453 -18.46 -4.51 11.82
CA VAL A 453 -17.56 -5.11 12.83
C VAL A 453 -16.81 -4.05 13.62
N GLY A 454 -16.84 -4.14 14.94
CA GLY A 454 -16.31 -3.11 15.83
C GLY A 454 -16.84 -1.72 15.48
N PRO A 455 -18.18 -1.49 15.41
CA PRO A 455 -18.75 -0.19 15.02
C PRO A 455 -18.28 0.97 15.91
N GLU A 456 -17.87 0.71 17.14
CA GLU A 456 -17.29 1.68 18.07
C GLU A 456 -15.96 2.27 17.58
N GLU A 457 -15.23 1.53 16.74
CA GLU A 457 -13.95 1.92 16.12
C GLU A 457 -14.12 2.72 14.82
N ALA A 458 -15.37 3.03 14.43
CA ALA A 458 -15.65 3.94 13.33
C ALA A 458 -15.12 5.36 13.61
N ILE A 459 -14.51 5.95 12.58
CA ILE A 459 -13.97 7.33 12.59
C ILE A 459 -14.86 8.28 11.77
N THR A 460 -14.66 9.59 11.93
CA THR A 460 -15.34 10.58 11.08
C THR A 460 -14.67 10.66 9.70
N VAL A 461 -15.39 11.19 8.71
CA VAL A 461 -14.83 11.49 7.38
C VAL A 461 -13.63 12.44 7.51
N GLY A 462 -13.73 13.47 8.34
CA GLY A 462 -12.64 14.41 8.60
C GLY A 462 -11.38 13.73 9.14
N THR A 463 -11.52 12.85 10.15
CA THR A 463 -10.41 12.05 10.69
C THR A 463 -9.77 11.20 9.59
N GLY A 464 -10.57 10.50 8.79
CA GLY A 464 -10.06 9.63 7.72
C GLY A 464 -9.35 10.41 6.61
N LEU A 465 -9.86 11.59 6.24
CA LEU A 465 -9.20 12.47 5.26
C LEU A 465 -7.88 13.04 5.79
N LEU A 466 -7.79 13.40 7.07
CA LEU A 466 -6.52 13.81 7.68
C LEU A 466 -5.48 12.67 7.64
N ALA A 467 -5.92 11.45 7.91
CA ALA A 467 -5.08 10.25 7.84
C ALA A 467 -4.58 9.90 6.43
N TYR A 468 -5.22 10.41 5.37
CA TYR A 468 -4.79 10.33 3.96
C TYR A 468 -4.15 11.61 3.42
N THR A 469 -4.03 12.67 4.24
CA THR A 469 -3.49 13.96 3.80
C THR A 469 -2.41 14.44 4.77
N LYS A 470 -2.75 15.28 5.76
CA LYS A 470 -1.79 15.88 6.70
C LYS A 470 -0.99 14.82 7.44
N ASP A 471 -1.65 13.81 8.00
CA ASP A 471 -0.99 12.83 8.87
C ASP A 471 -0.16 11.84 8.03
N ALA A 472 -0.63 11.46 6.84
CA ALA A 472 0.17 10.71 5.87
C ALA A 472 1.38 11.52 5.36
N ALA A 473 1.22 12.84 5.15
CA ALA A 473 2.32 13.74 4.79
C ALA A 473 3.39 13.77 5.88
N LEU A 474 2.98 13.94 7.14
CA LEU A 474 3.88 13.89 8.30
C LEU A 474 4.54 12.50 8.43
N MET A 475 3.78 11.42 8.22
CA MET A 475 4.26 10.04 8.33
C MET A 475 5.42 9.74 7.36
N GLY A 476 5.30 10.20 6.11
CA GLY A 476 6.33 10.07 5.06
C GLY A 476 7.33 11.24 4.98
N GLY A 477 7.20 12.25 5.84
CA GLY A 477 8.07 13.44 5.84
C GLY A 477 7.83 14.40 4.67
N PHE A 478 6.68 14.37 4.00
CA PHE A 478 6.28 15.29 2.94
C PHE A 478 5.89 16.68 3.49
N GLU A 479 6.85 17.40 4.09
CA GLU A 479 6.63 18.64 4.85
C GLU A 479 5.90 19.76 4.09
N LYS A 480 5.93 19.76 2.75
CA LYS A 480 5.27 20.76 1.91
C LYS A 480 3.87 20.33 1.43
N ASN A 481 3.38 19.17 1.85
CA ASN A 481 2.15 18.54 1.37
C ASN A 481 1.12 18.33 2.50
N GLY A 482 -0.04 17.79 2.13
CA GLY A 482 -1.06 17.30 3.08
C GLY A 482 -2.00 18.38 3.63
N THR A 483 -1.74 19.67 3.37
CA THR A 483 -2.63 20.78 3.74
C THR A 483 -2.63 21.87 2.67
N LEU A 484 -3.72 22.62 2.58
CA LEU A 484 -3.90 23.74 1.66
C LEU A 484 -3.77 25.07 2.41
N VAL A 485 -2.59 25.34 2.94
CA VAL A 485 -2.27 26.60 3.64
C VAL A 485 -1.07 27.30 3.00
N ALA A 486 -0.97 28.62 3.21
CA ALA A 486 0.07 29.45 2.60
C ALA A 486 1.48 28.84 2.74
N GLY A 487 2.21 28.77 1.63
CA GLY A 487 3.57 28.24 1.54
C GLY A 487 3.69 26.73 1.26
N LYS A 488 2.61 25.96 1.41
CA LYS A 488 2.55 24.54 1.01
C LYS A 488 2.42 24.39 -0.50
N ASN A 489 2.73 23.21 -1.02
CA ASN A 489 2.51 22.87 -2.43
C ASN A 489 1.01 22.93 -2.75
N ALA A 490 0.67 23.51 -3.90
CA ALA A 490 -0.69 23.51 -4.42
C ALA A 490 -1.03 22.16 -5.04
N ASP A 491 -1.03 21.12 -4.21
CA ASP A 491 -1.40 19.76 -4.56
C ASP A 491 -2.80 19.49 -4.00
N PHE A 492 -3.78 19.32 -4.89
CA PHE A 492 -5.18 19.14 -4.49
C PHE A 492 -5.94 18.28 -5.49
N VAL A 493 -7.07 17.75 -5.05
CA VAL A 493 -8.00 16.98 -5.88
C VAL A 493 -9.38 17.58 -5.80
N ILE A 494 -10.11 17.54 -6.92
CA ILE A 494 -11.53 17.87 -6.97
C ILE A 494 -12.28 16.56 -7.15
N VAL A 495 -13.22 16.27 -6.25
CA VAL A 495 -14.03 15.04 -6.28
C VAL A 495 -15.45 15.33 -6.76
N ASP A 496 -16.15 14.30 -7.24
CA ASP A 496 -17.52 14.42 -7.76
C ASP A 496 -18.61 14.41 -6.69
N GLN A 497 -18.28 14.00 -5.46
CA GLN A 497 -19.19 13.97 -4.32
C GLN A 497 -18.67 14.79 -3.13
N ASP A 498 -19.58 15.38 -2.38
CA ASP A 498 -19.25 16.03 -1.10
C ASP A 498 -19.33 15.02 0.04
N LEU A 499 -18.18 14.41 0.35
CA LEU A 499 -17.99 13.37 1.37
C LEU A 499 -18.54 13.75 2.77
N PHE A 500 -18.72 15.03 3.07
CA PHE A 500 -19.21 15.50 4.36
C PHE A 500 -20.74 15.57 4.46
N THR A 501 -21.46 15.35 3.36
CA THR A 501 -22.93 15.50 3.32
C THR A 501 -23.67 14.33 2.70
N ILE A 502 -22.99 13.50 1.90
CA ILE A 502 -23.55 12.25 1.36
C ILE A 502 -23.81 11.20 2.45
N ASP A 503 -24.60 10.18 2.13
CA ASP A 503 -24.70 9.01 3.00
C ASP A 503 -23.32 8.32 3.09
N PRO A 504 -22.82 7.95 4.29
CA PRO A 504 -21.54 7.27 4.43
C PRO A 504 -21.40 5.99 3.58
N THR A 505 -22.51 5.37 3.18
CA THR A 505 -22.51 4.20 2.31
C THR A 505 -22.12 4.49 0.85
N GLU A 506 -22.25 5.74 0.42
CA GLU A 506 -21.92 6.23 -0.92
C GLU A 506 -20.45 6.66 -1.05
N ILE A 507 -19.69 6.76 0.06
CA ILE A 507 -18.29 7.22 0.08
C ILE A 507 -17.44 6.45 -0.94
N LYS A 508 -17.56 5.12 -0.99
CA LYS A 508 -16.79 4.24 -1.89
C LYS A 508 -17.03 4.50 -3.39
N ASP A 509 -18.16 5.13 -3.72
CA ASP A 509 -18.55 5.44 -5.10
C ASP A 509 -18.01 6.80 -5.55
N THR A 510 -17.31 7.52 -4.67
CA THR A 510 -16.66 8.79 -5.01
C THR A 510 -15.56 8.57 -6.04
N ARG A 511 -15.42 9.52 -6.96
CA ARG A 511 -14.37 9.49 -7.97
C ARG A 511 -13.70 10.85 -8.07
N VAL A 512 -12.42 10.83 -8.43
CA VAL A 512 -11.66 12.06 -8.66
C VAL A 512 -12.02 12.62 -10.03
N ALA A 513 -12.45 13.87 -10.05
CA ALA A 513 -12.72 14.62 -11.27
C ALA A 513 -11.45 15.27 -11.82
N GLU A 514 -10.61 15.84 -10.95
CA GLU A 514 -9.35 16.47 -11.32
C GLU A 514 -8.28 16.25 -10.25
N THR A 515 -7.02 16.10 -10.67
CA THR A 515 -5.85 16.08 -9.78
C THR A 515 -4.88 17.17 -10.21
N TRP A 516 -4.42 17.92 -9.22
CA TRP A 516 -3.52 19.04 -9.38
C TRP A 516 -2.24 18.78 -8.59
N VAL A 517 -1.09 18.97 -9.24
CA VAL A 517 0.24 18.87 -8.62
C VAL A 517 1.01 20.14 -8.93
N ALA A 518 1.53 20.81 -7.91
CA ALA A 518 2.21 22.08 -7.97
C ALA A 518 1.40 23.11 -8.80
N GLY A 519 0.09 23.19 -8.54
CA GLY A 519 -0.82 24.12 -9.23
C GLY A 519 -1.00 23.83 -10.72
N GLN A 520 -0.57 22.67 -11.22
CA GLN A 520 -0.83 22.23 -12.60
C GLN A 520 -1.85 21.10 -12.59
N ARG A 521 -2.86 21.18 -13.46
CA ARG A 521 -3.82 20.08 -13.66
C ARG A 521 -3.13 18.94 -14.41
N VAL A 522 -2.87 17.84 -13.72
CA VAL A 522 -2.15 16.67 -14.26
C VAL A 522 -3.09 15.51 -14.61
N TYR A 523 -4.33 15.56 -14.12
CA TYR A 523 -5.39 14.62 -14.49
C TYR A 523 -6.73 15.34 -14.55
N GLN A 524 -7.57 14.93 -15.50
CA GLN A 524 -8.97 15.30 -15.60
C GLN A 524 -9.75 14.11 -16.15
N ARG A 525 -10.77 13.67 -15.42
CA ARG A 525 -11.63 12.57 -15.86
C ARG A 525 -12.41 12.99 -17.12
N ALA A 526 -12.47 12.11 -18.13
CA ALA A 526 -13.24 12.38 -19.32
C ALA A 526 -14.75 12.41 -19.02
N VAL A 527 -15.49 13.30 -19.67
CA VAL A 527 -16.96 13.36 -19.55
C VAL A 527 -17.56 12.13 -20.22
N GLY A 528 -18.13 11.20 -19.44
CA GLY A 528 -18.80 9.99 -19.93
C GLY A 528 -18.19 8.65 -19.54
N GLU A 529 -17.05 8.64 -18.85
CA GLU A 529 -16.46 7.42 -18.28
C GLU A 529 -17.13 7.09 -16.93
N GLY A 530 -18.39 6.68 -16.97
CA GLY A 530 -19.10 6.11 -15.84
C GLY A 530 -19.96 4.96 -16.36
N ASN A 531 -19.44 3.74 -16.25
CA ASN A 531 -20.23 2.51 -16.29
C ASN A 531 -19.91 1.72 -15.03
#